data_AF-A0A1B2LR45-F1
#
_entry.id   AF-A0A1B2LR45-F1
#
_cell.length_a   1.000
_cell.length_b   1.000
_cell.length_c   1.000
_cell.angle_alpha   90.00
_cell.angle_beta   90.00
_cell.angle_gamma   90.00
#
_symmetry.space_group_name_H-M   'P 1'
#
loop_
_entity.id
_entity.type
_entity.pdbx_description
1 polymer ?
#
loop_
_entity_poly.entity_id
_entity_poly.type
_entity_poly.pdbx_seq_one_letter_code
_entity_poly.pdbx_strand_id
1 'polypeptide(L)'
;MPSSFNKKAKTINVNLTQDEYNKIQKLAEIRHLNPTSYTKQVALGNRIKPTVIEYPQEQTTIEDDESTNNLHEVNEQLKKDNEALKSDVEAFRVKANLLDELLTHVNENAYIDFNGFRDDEELRYKLKNIKQNEGGVTFE
;
A
#
# COMPACT_ATOMS: atom_id res chain seq x y z
N MET A 1 21.73 11.45 -60.09
CA MET A 1 21.23 11.68 -58.71
C MET A 1 20.13 12.74 -58.79
N PRO A 2 18.86 12.43 -58.45
CA PRO A 2 17.85 13.48 -58.34
C PRO A 2 18.01 14.22 -57.02
N SER A 3 18.01 15.55 -57.06
CA SER A 3 18.10 16.44 -55.90
C SER A 3 16.82 16.36 -55.06
N SER A 4 16.92 15.83 -53.84
CA SER A 4 15.80 15.69 -52.88
C SER A 4 15.25 17.03 -52.33
N PHE A 5 15.65 18.16 -52.90
CA PHE A 5 15.14 19.49 -52.56
C PHE A 5 13.90 19.82 -53.40
N ASN A 6 12.74 19.23 -53.04
CA ASN A 6 11.40 19.82 -53.25
C ASN A 6 10.28 18.80 -52.92
N LYS A 7 10.20 18.32 -51.67
CA LYS A 7 8.90 17.92 -51.12
C LYS A 7 8.29 19.18 -50.51
N LYS A 8 7.41 19.88 -51.25
CA LYS A 8 6.68 21.07 -50.77
C LYS A 8 6.22 20.83 -49.33
N ALA A 9 6.69 21.62 -48.38
CA ALA A 9 6.24 21.54 -46.99
C ALA A 9 4.72 21.75 -46.97
N LYS A 10 3.99 20.78 -46.42
CA LYS A 10 2.53 20.86 -46.29
C LYS A 10 2.21 21.40 -44.90
N THR A 11 1.42 22.46 -44.84
CA THR A 11 0.94 23.05 -43.59
C THR A 11 -0.47 22.52 -43.30
N ILE A 12 -0.75 22.20 -42.03
CA ILE A 12 -2.07 21.82 -41.54
C ILE A 12 -2.49 22.91 -40.55
N ASN A 13 -3.63 23.53 -40.80
CA ASN A 13 -4.25 24.49 -39.88
C ASN A 13 -5.41 23.80 -39.16
N VAL A 14 -5.47 23.97 -37.84
CA VAL A 14 -6.53 23.41 -36.99
C VAL A 14 -7.18 24.56 -36.23
N ASN A 15 -8.49 24.73 -36.39
CA ASN A 15 -9.27 25.68 -35.61
C ASN A 15 -9.67 25.03 -34.29
N LEU A 16 -9.46 25.75 -33.19
CA LEU A 16 -9.71 25.27 -31.84
C LEU A 16 -10.41 26.37 -31.05
N THR A 17 -11.28 25.99 -30.13
CA THR A 17 -11.72 26.89 -29.06
C THR A 17 -10.59 27.16 -28.07
N GLN A 18 -10.71 28.22 -27.27
CA GLN A 18 -9.69 28.55 -26.27
C GLN A 18 -9.49 27.41 -25.26
N ASP A 19 -10.57 26.75 -24.85
CA ASP A 19 -10.52 25.65 -23.89
C ASP A 19 -9.82 24.41 -24.45
N GLU A 20 -10.02 24.10 -25.73
CA GLU A 20 -9.33 23.00 -26.41
C GLU A 20 -7.83 23.29 -26.56
N TYR A 21 -7.48 24.53 -26.91
CA TYR A 21 -6.08 24.94 -26.98
C TYR A 21 -5.39 24.82 -25.62
N ASN A 22 -6.03 25.29 -24.54
CA ASN A 22 -5.51 25.20 -23.18
C ASN A 22 -5.28 23.73 -22.74
N LYS A 23 -6.17 22.82 -23.15
CA LYS A 23 -5.99 21.38 -22.90
C LYS A 23 -4.77 20.83 -23.64
N ILE A 24 -4.61 21.17 -24.92
CA ILE A 24 -3.43 20.76 -25.71
C ILE A 24 -2.14 21.31 -25.09
N GLN A 25 -2.17 22.55 -24.60
CA GLN A 25 -1.00 23.17 -23.96
C GLN A 25 -0.56 22.40 -22.72
N LYS A 26 -1.50 22.07 -21.82
CA LYS A 26 -1.20 21.27 -20.61
C LYS A 26 -0.66 19.88 -20.97
N LEU A 27 -1.25 19.22 -21.96
CA LEU A 27 -0.82 17.90 -22.41
C LEU A 27 0.58 17.94 -23.05
N ALA A 28 0.89 19.00 -23.78
CA ALA A 28 2.21 19.21 -24.36
C ALA A 28 3.26 19.50 -23.28
N GLU A 29 2.91 20.28 -22.25
CA GLU A 29 3.79 20.61 -21.12
C GLU A 29 4.22 19.37 -20.33
N ILE A 30 3.30 18.45 -20.04
CA ILE A 30 3.60 17.14 -19.38
C ILE A 30 4.61 16.32 -20.20
N ARG A 31 4.67 16.52 -21.52
CA ARG A 31 5.59 15.82 -22.42
C ARG A 31 6.82 16.64 -22.78
N HIS A 32 7.02 17.81 -22.16
CA HIS A 32 8.08 18.76 -22.48
C HIS A 32 8.12 19.15 -23.98
N LEU A 33 6.95 19.27 -24.60
CA LEU A 33 6.78 19.63 -26.01
C LEU A 33 6.00 20.94 -26.15
N ASN A 34 6.18 21.61 -27.29
CA ASN A 34 5.28 22.70 -27.67
C ASN A 34 3.95 22.14 -28.24
N PRO A 35 2.84 22.90 -28.16
CA PRO A 35 1.52 22.45 -28.61
C PRO A 35 1.52 21.91 -30.06
N THR A 36 2.22 22.57 -30.97
CA THR A 36 2.30 22.18 -32.39
C THR A 36 2.98 20.83 -32.58
N SER A 37 4.13 20.62 -31.93
CA SER A 37 4.87 19.36 -31.97
C SER A 37 4.07 18.23 -31.34
N TYR A 38 3.41 18.48 -30.20
CA TYR A 38 2.54 17.52 -29.54
C TYR A 38 1.36 17.12 -30.45
N THR A 39 0.62 18.08 -30.99
CA THR A 39 -0.51 17.80 -31.89
C THR A 39 -0.06 17.03 -33.14
N LYS A 40 1.09 17.37 -33.71
CA LYS A 40 1.67 16.63 -34.83
C LYS A 40 1.99 15.19 -34.45
N GLN A 41 2.64 14.97 -33.31
CA GLN A 41 3.00 13.62 -32.86
C GLN A 41 1.77 12.77 -32.53
N VAL A 42 0.75 13.33 -31.88
CA VAL A 42 -0.49 12.60 -31.56
C VAL A 42 -1.26 12.26 -32.84
N ALA A 43 -1.42 13.22 -33.75
CA ALA A 43 -2.13 13.00 -35.02
C ALA A 43 -1.42 11.97 -35.92
N LEU A 44 -0.09 11.94 -35.89
CA LEU A 44 0.71 10.93 -36.61
C LEU A 44 0.78 9.58 -35.85
N GLY A 45 0.79 9.62 -34.52
CA GLY A 45 0.99 8.48 -33.63
C GLY A 45 -0.23 7.57 -33.49
N ASN A 46 -1.44 8.09 -33.71
CA ASN A 46 -2.68 7.32 -33.58
C ASN A 46 -3.02 6.42 -34.79
N ARG A 47 -2.06 6.14 -35.70
CA ARG A 47 -2.28 5.30 -36.90
C ARG A 47 -1.48 4.00 -36.96
N ILE A 48 -0.72 3.65 -35.93
CA ILE A 48 -0.01 2.38 -35.89
C ILE A 48 -0.67 1.53 -34.80
N LYS A 49 -0.99 0.26 -35.15
CA LYS A 49 -1.49 -0.78 -34.22
C LYS A 49 -0.76 -0.67 -32.87
N PRO A 50 -1.41 -0.98 -31.73
CA PRO A 50 -0.74 -0.93 -30.43
C PRO A 50 0.61 -1.62 -30.56
N THR A 51 1.67 -0.83 -30.50
CA THR A 51 3.02 -1.37 -30.52
C THR A 51 3.19 -1.94 -29.14
N VAL A 52 3.16 -3.26 -29.04
CA VAL A 52 3.57 -3.96 -27.83
C VAL A 52 5.03 -3.57 -27.64
N ILE A 53 5.28 -2.70 -26.66
CA ILE A 53 6.64 -2.37 -26.26
C ILE A 53 7.10 -3.59 -25.46
N GLU A 54 7.75 -4.54 -26.15
CA GLU A 54 8.62 -5.48 -25.46
C GLU A 54 9.79 -4.67 -24.95
N TYR A 55 9.82 -4.44 -23.63
CA TYR A 55 10.97 -3.85 -22.98
C TYR A 55 12.16 -4.81 -23.21
N PRO A 56 13.21 -4.40 -23.94
CA PRO A 56 14.42 -5.20 -23.97
C PRO A 56 14.91 -5.31 -22.52
N GLN A 57 15.13 -6.55 -22.06
CA GLN A 57 15.58 -6.87 -20.70
C GLN A 57 16.94 -6.24 -20.34
N GLU A 58 17.57 -5.50 -21.25
CA GLU A 58 18.86 -4.86 -21.09
C GLU A 58 18.77 -3.33 -20.90
N GLN A 59 17.57 -2.75 -20.78
CA GLN A 59 17.37 -1.36 -20.32
C GLN A 59 16.26 -1.23 -19.27
N THR A 60 16.01 -2.27 -18.47
CA THR A 60 15.44 -2.13 -17.13
C THR A 60 16.55 -1.81 -16.13
N THR A 61 17.29 -0.74 -16.37
CA THR A 61 17.60 0.15 -15.25
C THR A 61 16.55 1.24 -15.40
N ILE A 62 15.32 1.02 -14.94
CA ILE A 62 14.93 1.62 -13.64
C ILE A 62 16.22 2.11 -12.99
N GLU A 63 16.62 3.34 -13.32
CA GLU A 63 17.47 4.10 -12.41
C GLU A 63 16.90 3.79 -11.04
N ASP A 64 17.72 3.21 -10.17
CA ASP A 64 17.41 2.86 -8.79
C ASP A 64 16.86 4.12 -8.12
N ASP A 65 15.60 4.43 -8.38
CA ASP A 65 14.89 5.51 -7.75
C ASP A 65 14.67 4.94 -6.37
N GLU A 66 15.51 5.41 -5.46
CA GLU A 66 15.54 5.11 -4.03
C GLU A 66 14.10 5.00 -3.47
N SER A 67 13.16 5.72 -4.07
CA SER A 67 11.71 5.66 -3.84
C SER A 67 11.06 4.27 -4.01
N THR A 68 11.41 3.47 -5.02
CA THR A 68 10.76 2.17 -5.32
C THR A 68 11.29 1.04 -4.44
N ASN A 69 12.60 1.01 -4.18
CA ASN A 69 13.21 0.09 -3.21
C ASN A 69 12.71 0.39 -1.78
N ASN A 70 12.63 1.67 -1.40
CA ASN A 70 12.01 2.08 -0.12
C ASN A 70 10.54 1.65 -0.04
N LEU A 71 9.76 1.78 -1.12
CA LEU A 71 8.35 1.40 -1.10
C LEU A 71 8.15 -0.11 -0.91
N HIS A 72 9.02 -0.93 -1.48
CA HIS A 72 8.97 -2.39 -1.29
C HIS A 72 9.36 -2.76 0.15
N GLU A 73 10.43 -2.19 0.68
CA GLU A 73 10.89 -2.43 2.05
C GLU A 73 9.85 -1.97 3.09
N VAL A 74 9.24 -0.79 2.90
CA VAL A 74 8.15 -0.28 3.75
C VAL A 74 6.94 -1.21 3.70
N ASN A 75 6.57 -1.73 2.53
CA ASN A 75 5.45 -2.67 2.43
C ASN A 75 5.72 -3.99 3.16
N GLU A 76 6.94 -4.53 3.05
CA GLU A 76 7.31 -5.76 3.77
C GLU A 76 7.38 -5.54 5.28
N GLN A 77 7.88 -4.39 5.73
CA GLN A 77 7.86 -4.04 7.16
C GLN A 77 6.43 -3.89 7.67
N LEU A 78 5.56 -3.18 6.94
CA LEU A 78 4.14 -3.02 7.31
C LEU A 78 3.40 -4.35 7.37
N LYS A 79 3.75 -5.33 6.53
CA LYS A 79 3.18 -6.69 6.62
C LYS A 79 3.59 -7.37 7.92
N LYS A 80 4.88 -7.34 8.25
CA LYS A 80 5.41 -7.93 9.49
C LYS A 80 4.79 -7.28 10.73
N ASP A 81 4.72 -5.95 10.74
CA ASP A 81 4.12 -5.20 11.85
C ASP A 81 2.63 -5.53 12.00
N ASN A 82 1.90 -5.65 10.89
CA ASN A 82 0.49 -6.08 10.93
C ASN A 82 0.32 -7.51 11.44
N GLU A 83 1.21 -8.44 11.10
CA GLU A 83 1.17 -9.81 11.62
C GLU A 83 1.47 -9.84 13.13
N ALA A 84 2.47 -9.09 13.59
CA ALA A 84 2.78 -8.92 15.00
C ALA A 84 1.59 -8.32 15.77
N LEU A 85 1.00 -7.23 15.26
CA LEU A 85 -0.18 -6.60 15.86
C LEU A 85 -1.38 -7.54 15.93
N LYS A 86 -1.62 -8.37 14.92
CA LYS A 86 -2.69 -9.38 14.97
C LYS A 86 -2.43 -10.41 16.07
N SER A 87 -1.19 -10.87 16.21
CA SER A 87 -0.80 -11.77 17.29
C SER A 87 -1.04 -11.14 18.67
N ASP A 88 -0.66 -9.87 18.84
CA ASP A 88 -0.87 -9.13 20.09
C ASP A 88 -2.36 -8.95 20.41
N VAL A 89 -3.17 -8.59 19.41
CA VAL A 89 -4.63 -8.46 19.57
C VAL A 89 -5.26 -9.77 20.01
N GLU A 90 -4.88 -10.90 19.42
CA GLU A 90 -5.40 -12.21 19.85
C GLU A 90 -4.93 -12.56 21.27
N ALA A 91 -3.68 -12.26 21.63
CA ALA A 91 -3.20 -12.45 23.00
C ALA A 91 -4.00 -11.59 24.00
N PHE A 92 -4.27 -10.32 23.69
CA PHE A 92 -5.10 -9.46 24.53
C PHE A 92 -6.55 -9.94 24.62
N ARG A 93 -7.11 -10.44 23.52
CA ARG A 93 -8.47 -11.00 23.50
C ARG A 93 -8.60 -12.21 24.42
N VAL A 94 -7.62 -13.11 24.41
CA VAL A 94 -7.58 -14.26 25.34
C VAL A 94 -7.54 -13.78 26.79
N LYS A 95 -6.73 -12.77 27.11
CA LYS A 95 -6.66 -12.18 28.46
C LYS A 95 -7.96 -11.51 28.88
N ALA A 96 -8.61 -10.77 27.96
CA ALA A 96 -9.88 -10.11 28.22
C ALA A 96 -10.98 -11.12 28.56
N ASN A 97 -11.11 -12.19 27.76
CA ASN A 97 -12.07 -13.26 28.04
C ASN A 97 -11.82 -13.91 29.41
N LEU A 98 -10.56 -14.11 29.78
CA LEU A 98 -10.21 -14.68 31.09
C LEU A 98 -10.51 -13.73 32.25
N LEU A 99 -10.34 -12.41 32.03
CA LEU A 99 -10.76 -11.40 32.99
C LEU A 99 -12.28 -11.44 33.17
N ASP A 100 -13.05 -11.56 32.08
CA ASP A 100 -14.50 -11.71 32.14
C ASP A 100 -14.90 -12.98 32.93
N GLU A 101 -14.21 -14.10 32.72
CA GLU A 101 -14.40 -15.33 33.52
C GLU A 101 -14.09 -15.08 35.01
N LEU A 102 -13.00 -14.37 35.33
CA LEU A 102 -12.64 -14.04 36.72
C LEU A 102 -13.66 -13.09 37.39
N LEU A 103 -14.21 -12.14 36.63
CA LEU A 103 -15.21 -11.20 37.13
C LEU A 103 -16.51 -11.90 37.55
N THR A 104 -16.80 -13.11 37.05
CA THR A 104 -17.94 -13.90 37.54
C THR A 104 -17.82 -14.29 39.02
N HIS A 105 -16.58 -14.33 39.53
CA HIS A 105 -16.28 -14.58 40.95
C HIS A 105 -16.14 -13.28 41.74
N VAL A 106 -16.43 -12.12 41.17
CA VAL A 106 -16.41 -10.81 41.84
C VAL A 106 -17.85 -10.36 42.10
N ASN A 107 -18.16 -10.05 43.35
CA ASN A 107 -19.50 -9.57 43.71
C ASN A 107 -19.69 -8.07 43.40
N GLU A 108 -20.93 -7.60 43.54
CA GLU A 108 -21.33 -6.20 43.26
C GLU A 108 -20.55 -5.16 44.09
N ASN A 109 -20.00 -5.57 45.24
CA ASN A 109 -19.18 -4.72 46.11
C ASN A 109 -17.68 -4.80 45.79
N ALA A 110 -17.32 -5.38 44.64
CA ALA A 110 -15.95 -5.60 44.17
C ALA A 110 -15.09 -6.52 45.07
N TYR A 111 -15.71 -7.40 45.86
CA TYR A 111 -15.00 -8.46 46.59
C TYR A 111 -15.04 -9.78 45.83
N ILE A 112 -13.91 -10.49 45.86
CA ILE A 112 -13.78 -11.81 45.25
C ILE A 112 -14.41 -12.87 46.17
N ASP A 113 -15.26 -13.73 45.61
CA ASP A 113 -15.65 -15.00 46.21
C ASP A 113 -14.51 -16.01 46.09
N PHE A 114 -13.72 -16.10 47.16
CA PHE A 114 -12.59 -17.03 47.22
C PHE A 114 -12.99 -18.49 47.19
N ASN A 115 -14.20 -18.84 47.65
CA ASN A 115 -14.64 -20.24 47.63
C ASN A 115 -15.03 -20.64 46.21
N GLY A 116 -15.85 -19.82 45.54
CA GLY A 116 -16.21 -20.01 44.13
C GLY A 116 -14.99 -20.07 43.22
N PHE A 117 -14.06 -19.13 43.37
CA PHE A 117 -12.83 -19.12 42.58
C PHE A 117 -11.91 -20.33 42.88
N ARG A 118 -11.84 -20.78 44.14
CA ARG A 118 -10.99 -21.91 44.53
C ARG A 118 -11.45 -23.22 43.89
N ASP A 119 -12.76 -23.40 43.81
CA ASP A 119 -13.40 -24.61 43.29
C ASP A 119 -13.45 -24.63 41.75
N ASP A 120 -13.28 -23.47 41.10
CA ASP A 120 -13.15 -23.34 39.64
C ASP A 120 -11.74 -23.76 39.17
N GLU A 121 -11.56 -25.07 39.05
CA GLU A 121 -10.29 -25.68 38.64
C GLU A 121 -9.90 -25.32 37.19
N GLU A 122 -10.89 -25.14 36.32
CA GLU A 122 -10.67 -24.80 34.91
C GLU A 122 -10.10 -23.38 34.76
N LEU A 123 -10.73 -22.39 35.40
CA LEU A 123 -10.25 -21.01 35.39
C LEU A 123 -8.86 -20.90 36.01
N ARG A 124 -8.61 -21.61 37.11
CA ARG A 124 -7.29 -21.64 37.77
C ARG A 124 -6.22 -22.25 36.88
N TYR A 125 -6.53 -23.30 36.13
CA TYR A 125 -5.61 -23.90 35.17
C TYR A 125 -5.30 -22.95 34.00
N LYS A 126 -6.31 -22.29 33.42
CA LYS A 126 -6.14 -21.28 32.37
C LYS A 126 -5.26 -20.11 32.84
N LEU A 127 -5.53 -19.56 34.02
CA LEU A 127 -4.75 -18.49 34.65
C LEU A 127 -3.30 -18.90 34.89
N LYS A 128 -3.07 -20.12 35.39
CA LYS A 128 -1.74 -20.66 35.61
C LYS A 128 -0.94 -20.78 34.30
N ASN A 129 -1.57 -21.31 33.25
CA ASN A 129 -0.90 -21.48 31.95
C ASN A 129 -0.50 -20.14 31.33
N ILE A 130 -1.38 -19.13 31.39
CA ILE A 130 -1.07 -17.79 30.88
C ILE A 130 0.09 -17.16 31.67
N LYS A 131 0.07 -17.27 33.00
CA LYS A 131 1.18 -16.77 33.85
C LYS A 131 2.52 -17.48 33.59
N GLN A 132 2.50 -18.76 33.25
CA GLN A 132 3.72 -19.52 32.94
C GLN A 132 4.26 -19.19 31.55
N ASN A 133 3.38 -18.97 30.57
CA ASN A 133 3.77 -18.66 29.19
C ASN A 133 4.29 -17.22 29.02
N GLU A 134 3.93 -16.29 29.90
CA GLU A 134 4.39 -14.89 29.85
C GLU A 134 5.80 -14.65 30.40
N GLY A 135 6.50 -15.70 30.84
CA GLY A 135 7.73 -15.57 31.63
C GLY A 135 7.36 -15.06 33.01
N GLY A 136 7.24 -15.99 33.97
CA GLY A 136 6.71 -15.71 35.30
C GLY A 136 7.23 -14.40 35.89
N VAL A 137 6.32 -13.46 36.13
CA VAL A 137 6.61 -12.29 36.95
C VAL A 137 6.85 -12.81 38.36
N THR A 138 8.12 -12.98 38.71
CA THR A 138 8.55 -13.21 40.09
C THR A 138 8.35 -11.91 40.84
N PHE A 139 7.36 -11.88 41.72
CA PHE A 139 7.30 -10.86 42.76
C PHE A 139 8.29 -11.28 43.85
N GLU A 140 9.40 -10.55 43.96
CA GLU A 140 10.25 -10.54 45.16
C GLU A 140 9.55 -9.84 46.32
#